data_AF-A0A923A5K1-F1
#
_entry.id   AF-A0A923A5K1-F1
#
_cell.length_a   1.000
_cell.length_b   1.000
_cell.length_c   1.000
_cell.angle_alpha   90.00
_cell.angle_beta   90.00
_cell.angle_gamma   90.00
#
_symmetry.space_group_name_H-M   'P 1'
#
loop_
_entity.id
_entity.type
_entity.pdbx_description
1 polymer ?
#
loop_
_entity_poly.entity_id
_entity_poly.type
_entity_poly.pdbx_seq_one_letter_code
_entity_poly.pdbx_strand_id
1 'polypeptide(L)'
;MARFENDESRSHPLVTEMGVGTYHWCRCGKTRTVPYCDGSHEGSGVTTLAFEVESAGTYAVCSCGLTKNPPYCDGSHVGIE
;
A
#
# COMPACT_ATOMS: atom_id res chain seq x y z
N MET A 1 13.64 -4.89 5.87
CA MET A 1 13.51 -3.41 5.71
C MET A 1 12.28 -3.07 4.87
N ALA A 2 11.28 -2.41 5.44
CA ALA A 2 10.10 -1.96 4.70
C ALA A 2 10.46 -0.87 3.67
N ARG A 3 9.73 -0.82 2.55
CA ARG A 3 10.00 0.13 1.45
C ARG A 3 9.62 1.56 1.80
N PHE A 4 8.68 1.76 2.72
CA PHE A 4 8.18 3.09 3.05
C PHE A 4 9.05 3.73 4.12
N GLU A 5 9.33 5.02 3.96
CA GLU A 5 10.27 5.77 4.80
C GLU A 5 9.70 6.10 6.19
N ASN A 6 8.45 5.71 6.48
CA ASN A 6 7.77 5.98 7.75
C ASN A 6 7.65 4.73 8.64
N ASP A 7 7.57 4.96 9.95
CA ASP A 7 7.45 3.93 10.99
C ASP A 7 6.11 3.16 10.95
N GLU A 8 5.09 3.76 10.32
CA GLU A 8 3.77 3.15 10.10
C GLU A 8 3.80 2.03 9.04
N SER A 9 4.93 1.82 8.38
CA SER A 9 5.23 0.69 7.51
C SER A 9 5.48 -0.58 8.32
N ARG A 10 4.47 -0.94 9.13
CA ARG A 10 4.43 -2.17 9.88
C ARG A 10 4.76 -3.31 8.92
N SER A 11 5.64 -4.22 9.32
CA SER A 11 6.02 -5.45 8.62
C SER A 11 4.84 -6.41 8.36
N HIS A 12 3.60 -5.93 8.49
CA HIS A 12 2.35 -6.65 8.40
C HIS A 12 1.38 -5.83 7.55
N PRO A 13 0.57 -6.48 6.70
CA PRO A 13 -0.38 -5.79 5.83
C PRO A 13 -1.40 -4.95 6.62
N LEU A 14 -1.92 -3.91 5.97
CA LEU A 14 -3.11 -3.23 6.49
C LEU A 14 -4.33 -4.11 6.22
N VAL A 15 -4.88 -4.70 7.28
CA VAL A 15 -6.15 -5.42 7.22
C VAL A 15 -7.25 -4.48 7.68
N THR A 16 -8.12 -4.06 6.76
CA THR A 16 -9.18 -3.09 7.04
C THR A 16 -10.43 -3.37 6.21
N GLU A 17 -11.58 -2.94 6.73
CA GLU A 17 -12.81 -2.83 5.93
C GLU A 17 -12.64 -1.71 4.90
N MET A 18 -13.02 -2.00 3.66
CA MET A 18 -13.03 -1.05 2.56
C MET A 18 -14.41 -1.07 1.92
N GLY A 19 -14.92 0.11 1.56
CA GLY A 19 -16.15 0.25 0.78
C GLY A 19 -15.87 0.21 -0.72
N VAL A 20 -16.93 0.11 -1.50
CA VAL A 20 -16.87 0.25 -2.97
C VAL A 20 -16.30 1.61 -3.34
N GLY A 21 -15.35 1.64 -4.27
CA GLY A 21 -14.75 2.88 -4.75
C GLY A 21 -13.35 2.71 -5.31
N THR A 22 -12.81 3.82 -5.80
CA THR A 22 -11.44 3.90 -6.32
C THR A 22 -10.48 4.35 -5.23
N TYR A 23 -9.41 3.59 -5.05
CA TYR A 23 -8.35 3.87 -4.09
C TYR A 23 -7.01 3.99 -4.83
N HIS A 24 -6.05 4.67 -4.22
CA HIS A 24 -4.71 4.86 -4.78
C HIS A 24 -3.67 4.26 -3.86
N TRP A 25 -2.97 3.22 -4.31
CA TRP A 25 -1.87 2.60 -3.60
C TRP A 25 -0.56 3.35 -3.86
N CYS A 26 0.20 3.58 -2.79
CA CYS A 26 1.46 4.30 -2.86
C CYS A 26 2.57 3.43 -3.46
N ARG A 27 3.14 3.90 -4.57
CA ARG A 27 4.32 3.28 -5.21
C ARG A 27 5.64 3.99 -4.88
N CYS A 28 5.60 5.23 -4.41
CA CYS A 28 6.81 6.06 -4.29
C CYS A 28 7.60 5.82 -3.00
N GLY A 29 7.01 5.20 -1.96
CA GLY A 29 7.68 5.01 -0.66
C GLY A 29 7.52 6.19 0.31
N LYS A 30 7.12 7.37 -0.19
CA LYS A 30 7.12 8.65 0.53
C LYS A 30 5.83 9.02 1.24
N THR A 31 4.78 8.20 1.09
CA THR A 31 3.48 8.54 1.69
C THR A 31 3.59 8.64 3.20
N ARG A 32 2.75 9.45 3.85
CA ARG A 32 2.55 9.44 5.30
C ARG A 32 1.32 8.64 5.73
N THR A 33 0.56 8.11 4.77
CA THR A 33 -0.69 7.37 5.00
C THR A 33 -0.60 5.97 4.41
N VAL A 34 0.39 5.18 4.84
CA VAL A 34 0.59 3.81 4.33
C VAL A 34 -0.71 3.01 4.49
N PRO A 35 -1.14 2.26 3.47
CA PRO A 35 -0.49 1.99 2.17
C PRO A 35 -0.95 2.92 1.03
N TYR A 36 -1.78 3.91 1.32
CA TYR A 36 -2.44 4.75 0.32
C TYR A 36 -1.58 5.93 -0.09
N CYS A 37 -1.84 6.49 -1.27
CA CYS A 37 -1.18 7.71 -1.71
C CYS A 37 -1.80 8.96 -1.05
N ASP A 38 -0.94 9.86 -0.55
CA ASP A 38 -1.29 11.17 0.02
C ASP A 38 -0.79 12.35 -0.84
N GLY A 39 -0.28 12.08 -2.05
CA GLY A 39 0.29 13.09 -2.95
C GLY A 39 1.82 13.20 -2.88
N SER A 40 2.49 12.58 -1.89
CA SER A 40 3.95 12.68 -1.71
C SER A 40 4.81 12.08 -2.85
N HIS A 41 4.19 11.58 -3.92
CA HIS A 41 4.85 11.11 -5.13
C HIS A 41 5.22 12.25 -6.11
N GLU A 42 4.70 13.46 -5.91
CA GLU A 42 5.03 14.62 -6.74
C GLU A 42 6.55 14.86 -6.77
N GLY A 43 7.09 15.09 -7.97
CA GLY A 43 8.54 15.27 -8.17
C GLY A 43 9.39 14.00 -8.06
N SER A 44 8.82 12.85 -7.71
CA SER A 44 9.58 11.59 -7.61
C SER A 44 9.69 10.80 -8.91
N GLY A 45 8.99 11.22 -9.97
CA GLY A 45 8.89 10.48 -11.24
C GLY A 45 8.12 9.16 -11.15
N VAL A 46 7.50 8.86 -10.01
CA VAL A 46 6.71 7.64 -9.77
C VAL A 46 5.24 8.02 -9.70
N THR A 47 4.40 7.37 -10.50
CA THR A 47 2.94 7.58 -10.47
C THR A 47 2.28 6.65 -9.45
N THR A 48 1.07 6.97 -8.98
CA THR A 48 0.29 6.10 -8.07
C THR A 48 -0.34 4.91 -8.80
N LEU A 49 -0.62 3.81 -8.10
CA LEU A 49 -1.45 2.73 -8.65
C LEU A 49 -2.90 2.92 -8.22
N ALA A 50 -3.79 3.29 -9.14
CA ALA A 50 -5.23 3.28 -8.89
C ALA A 50 -5.76 1.84 -8.93
N PHE A 51 -6.68 1.50 -8.04
CA PHE A 51 -7.41 0.23 -8.05
C PHE A 51 -8.86 0.44 -7.60
N GLU A 52 -9.74 -0.42 -8.09
CA GLU A 52 -11.17 -0.36 -7.78
C GLU A 52 -11.56 -1.51 -6.84
N VAL A 53 -12.36 -1.17 -5.83
CA VAL A 53 -13.01 -2.14 -4.95
C VAL A 53 -14.47 -2.22 -5.39
N GLU A 54 -14.87 -3.37 -5.92
CA GLU A 54 -16.23 -3.58 -6.47
C GLU A 54 -17.25 -3.99 -5.40
N SER A 55 -16.78 -4.51 -4.26
CA SER A 55 -17.64 -4.97 -3.15
C SER A 55 -17.06 -4.55 -1.81
N ALA A 56 -17.91 -4.09 -0.90
CA ALA A 56 -17.46 -3.78 0.45
C ALA A 56 -17.03 -5.06 1.18
N GLY A 57 -15.91 -5.00 1.90
CA GLY A 57 -15.38 -6.15 2.61
C GLY A 57 -14.06 -5.87 3.30
N THR A 58 -13.51 -6.88 3.97
CA THR A 58 -12.19 -6.81 4.59
C THR A 58 -11.13 -7.17 3.58
N TYR A 59 -10.15 -6.28 3.40
CA TYR A 59 -9.03 -6.47 2.48
C TYR A 59 -7.70 -6.39 3.22
N ALA A 60 -6.73 -7.19 2.76
CA ALA A 60 -5.34 -7.11 3.20
C ALA A 60 -4.51 -6.36 2.14
N VAL A 61 -4.24 -5.08 2.40
CA VAL A 61 -3.50 -4.20 1.50
C VAL A 61 -2.02 -4.19 1.89
N CYS A 62 -1.14 -4.23 0.90
CA CYS A 62 0.30 -4.26 1.12
C CYS A 62 0.80 -2.94 1.72
N SER A 63 1.32 -3.00 2.93
CA SER A 63 1.94 -1.89 3.68
C SER A 63 3.46 -1.97 3.74
N CYS A 64 4.10 -3.06 3.29
CA CYS A 64 5.56 -3.20 3.25
C CYS A 64 6.18 -2.68 1.94
N GLY A 65 5.36 -2.56 0.88
CA GLY A 65 5.78 -2.09 -0.45
C GLY A 65 6.54 -3.12 -1.30
N LEU A 66 6.57 -4.39 -0.88
CA LEU A 66 7.29 -5.48 -1.56
C LEU A 66 6.39 -6.48 -2.29
N THR A 67 5.07 -6.27 -2.25
CA THR A 67 4.14 -7.18 -2.94
C THR A 67 4.44 -7.27 -4.44
N LYS A 68 4.34 -8.48 -4.97
CA LYS A 68 4.34 -8.78 -6.41
C LYS A 68 2.92 -8.79 -6.98
N ASN A 69 1.91 -8.67 -6.12
CA ASN A 69 0.49 -8.60 -6.47
C ASN A 69 -0.16 -7.30 -5.94
N PRO A 70 0.31 -6.11 -6.36
CA PRO A 70 -0.23 -4.86 -5.84
C PRO A 70 -1.70 -4.67 -6.27
N PRO A 71 -2.54 -4.06 -5.42
CA PRO A 71 -2.22 -3.44 -4.13
C PRO A 71 -2.24 -4.43 -2.94
N TYR A 72 -2.57 -5.69 -3.17
CA TYR A 72 -2.85 -6.65 -2.11
C TYR A 72 -1.59 -7.27 -1.50
N CYS A 73 -1.73 -7.76 -0.27
CA CYS A 73 -0.68 -8.52 0.38
C CYS A 73 -0.53 -9.92 -0.21
N ASP A 74 0.70 -10.31 -0.51
CA ASP A 74 1.07 -11.64 -1.03
C ASP A 74 2.06 -12.39 -0.10
N GLY A 75 2.30 -11.85 1.09
CA GLY A 75 3.25 -12.44 2.06
C GLY A 75 4.71 -12.10 1.81
N SER A 76 5.05 -11.27 0.81
CA SER A 76 6.45 -10.87 0.53
C SER A 76 7.15 -10.18 1.70
N HIS A 77 6.41 -9.72 2.72
CA HIS A 77 6.97 -9.15 3.95
C HIS A 77 7.58 -10.19 4.92
N VAL A 78 7.26 -11.48 4.78
CA VAL A 78 7.72 -12.52 5.72
C VAL A 78 9.22 -12.80 5.58
N GLY A 79 9.80 -12.59 4.39
CA GLY A 79 11.21 -12.88 4.12
C GLY A 79 12.19 -11.74 4.40
N ILE A 80 11.74 -10.64 5.01
CA ILE A 80 12.52 -9.39 5.14
C ILE A 80 12.59 -8.83 6.57
N GLU A 81 12.46 -9.71 7.58
CA GLU A 81 12.69 -9.39 9.01
C GLU A 81 13.97 -8.55 9.22
#